data_AF-A0A371PIQ9-F1
#
_entry.id   AF-A0A371PIQ9-F1
#
_cell.length_a   1.000
_cell.length_b   1.000
_cell.length_c   1.000
_cell.angle_alpha   90.00
_cell.angle_beta   90.00
_cell.angle_gamma   90.00
#
_symmetry.space_group_name_H-M   'P 1'
#
loop_
_entity.id
_entity.type
_entity.pdbx_description
1 polymer ?
#
loop_
_entity_poly.entity_id
_entity_poly.type
_entity_poly.pdbx_seq_one_letter_code
_entity_poly.pdbx_strand_id
1 'polypeptide(L)'
;MIERPTRVLVALEQQMRRERVKIVDTQTLAWLERNSERSEVGTIPAIVNSSVREDSYNTYENRLLKRRLVELRHLLKLYGEASPEEEHAIRAEAYADRVGYWLRDSFFKQVIPYQGAIQISQVFRKHPVYRQCYQWFDRLYKHGNERIGLLYNYPLKETFALYEIWCYMQLVKVFREKGLLKDSSGLFQTKREGIFLHFAEHKESVVHLTNGMRLSYQRVFQNNSPRFYTFTQRMVLDIVIEVGDHLYILDPKYRVASNLGTALGEMHKYRDGILLRSNDERAVQNVFILTPAANDELRYFTADFHMRYKMGAITLSPGGDMSALIDWVDKLVSRKEEYLDC
;
A
#
# COMPACT_ATOMS: atom_id res chain seq x y z
N MET A 1 2.13 24.55 -10.04
CA MET A 1 3.32 24.53 -10.93
C MET A 1 4.45 25.18 -10.15
N ILE A 2 5.71 24.77 -10.29
CA ILE A 2 6.83 25.39 -9.53
C ILE A 2 7.03 26.80 -10.08
N GLU A 3 6.72 27.84 -9.29
CA GLU A 3 6.75 29.24 -9.76
C GLU A 3 8.17 29.74 -10.08
N ARG A 4 9.20 29.13 -9.48
CA ARG A 4 10.61 29.47 -9.69
C ARG A 4 11.47 28.20 -9.78
N PRO A 5 11.49 27.51 -10.92
CA PRO A 5 12.29 26.31 -11.08
C PRO A 5 13.79 26.64 -11.06
N THR A 6 14.61 25.69 -10.61
CA THR A 6 16.06 25.86 -10.64
C THR A 6 16.56 25.97 -12.07
N ARG A 7 17.55 26.83 -12.28
CA ARG A 7 18.18 27.09 -13.57
C ARG A 7 19.70 27.13 -13.40
N VAL A 8 20.42 26.78 -14.45
CA VAL A 8 21.87 26.85 -14.53
C VAL A 8 22.23 27.59 -15.80
N LEU A 9 23.20 28.49 -15.72
CA LEU A 9 23.74 29.17 -16.91
C LEU A 9 24.58 28.17 -17.70
N VAL A 10 24.21 27.96 -18.95
CA VAL A 10 24.93 27.10 -19.89
C VAL A 10 25.51 27.97 -20.99
N ALA A 11 26.79 27.75 -21.29
CA ALA A 11 27.47 28.35 -22.43
C ALA A 11 27.09 27.58 -23.70
N LEU A 12 26.38 28.23 -24.61
CA LEU A 12 26.07 27.70 -25.94
C LEU A 12 26.98 28.38 -26.96
N GLU A 13 27.66 27.58 -27.77
CA GLU A 13 28.45 28.09 -28.89
C GLU A 13 27.50 28.62 -29.98
N GLN A 14 27.71 29.87 -30.37
CA GLN A 14 26.94 30.50 -31.42
C GLN A 14 27.85 31.35 -32.31
N GLN A 15 27.66 31.23 -33.62
CA GLN A 15 28.23 32.16 -34.58
C GLN A 15 27.49 33.49 -34.50
N MET A 16 28.22 34.56 -34.22
CA MET A 16 27.65 35.90 -34.16
C MET A 16 28.61 36.93 -34.75
N ARG A 17 28.07 38.10 -35.08
CA ARG A 17 28.89 39.22 -35.56
C ARG A 17 29.85 39.63 -34.45
N ARG A 18 31.10 39.93 -34.80
CA ARG A 18 32.16 40.36 -33.85
C ARG A 18 31.71 41.49 -32.91
N GLU A 19 30.89 42.41 -33.40
CA GLU A 19 30.34 43.54 -32.63
C GLU A 19 29.38 43.12 -31.50
N ARG A 20 28.80 41.92 -31.60
CA ARG A 20 27.86 41.39 -30.60
C ARG A 20 28.55 40.52 -29.55
N VAL A 21 29.84 40.24 -29.71
CA VAL A 21 30.63 39.46 -28.74
C VAL A 21 30.92 40.35 -27.53
N LYS A 22 30.32 40.01 -26.38
CA LYS A 22 30.48 40.79 -25.14
C LYS A 22 31.69 40.35 -24.31
N ILE A 23 32.04 39.07 -24.38
CA ILE A 23 33.13 38.46 -23.61
C ILE A 23 33.86 37.51 -24.55
N VAL A 24 35.18 37.61 -24.59
CA VAL A 24 36.04 36.70 -25.37
C VAL A 24 36.53 35.62 -24.42
N ASP A 25 36.10 34.38 -24.64
CA ASP A 25 36.60 33.22 -23.89
C ASP A 25 37.77 32.53 -24.62
N THR A 26 38.44 31.61 -23.93
CA THR A 26 39.58 30.85 -24.47
C THR A 26 39.21 30.04 -25.71
N GLN A 27 37.96 29.61 -25.83
CA GLN A 27 37.47 28.88 -27.00
C GLN A 27 37.26 29.80 -28.20
N THR A 28 36.77 31.01 -27.98
CA THR A 28 36.65 32.08 -28.99
C THR A 28 38.03 32.45 -29.52
N LEU A 29 39.02 32.60 -28.64
CA LEU A 29 40.42 32.85 -29.04
C LEU A 29 40.99 31.69 -29.86
N ALA A 30 40.84 30.45 -29.40
CA ALA A 30 41.31 29.27 -30.13
C ALA A 30 40.63 29.12 -31.50
N TRP A 31 39.35 29.52 -31.61
CA TRP A 31 38.64 29.55 -32.89
C TRP A 31 39.18 30.65 -33.81
N LEU A 32 39.48 31.83 -33.27
CA LEU A 32 40.07 32.94 -34.02
C LEU A 32 41.48 32.61 -34.53
N GLU A 33 42.33 31.99 -33.71
CA GLU A 33 43.66 31.52 -34.11
C GLU A 33 43.60 30.50 -35.24
N ARG A 34 42.62 29.60 -35.23
CA ARG A 34 42.42 28.59 -36.30
C ARG A 34 41.80 29.15 -37.57
N ASN A 35 41.14 30.31 -37.51
CA ASN A 35 40.41 30.89 -38.64
C ASN A 35 40.95 32.28 -39.04
N SER A 36 42.17 32.62 -38.62
CA SER A 36 42.82 33.91 -38.91
C SER A 36 43.07 34.13 -40.41
N GLU A 37 43.18 33.06 -41.19
CA GLU A 37 43.36 33.11 -42.66
C GLU A 37 42.09 33.54 -43.42
N ARG A 38 40.92 33.56 -42.76
CA ARG A 38 39.65 33.94 -43.36
C ARG A 38 39.41 35.45 -43.33
N SER A 39 40.42 36.25 -43.02
CA SER A 39 40.35 37.71 -42.93
C SER A 39 41.62 38.34 -43.50
N GLU A 40 41.52 39.59 -43.94
CA GLU A 40 42.68 40.33 -44.40
C GLU A 40 43.72 40.41 -43.29
N VAL A 41 45.01 40.37 -43.66
CA VAL A 41 46.14 40.33 -42.73
C VAL A 41 45.97 41.37 -41.62
N GLY A 42 45.79 40.89 -40.39
CA GLY A 42 45.63 41.74 -39.20
C GLY A 42 44.19 42.10 -38.81
N THR A 43 43.15 41.55 -39.48
CA THR A 43 41.74 41.81 -39.12
C THR A 43 41.02 40.58 -38.58
N ILE A 44 40.09 40.82 -37.64
CA ILE A 44 39.24 39.80 -37.02
C ILE A 44 38.04 39.51 -37.95
N PRO A 45 37.69 38.24 -38.20
CA PRO A 45 36.52 37.85 -38.99
C PRO A 45 35.23 38.56 -38.57
N ALA A 46 34.41 38.93 -39.55
CA ALA A 46 33.12 39.59 -39.30
C ALA A 46 32.16 38.71 -38.47
N ILE A 47 32.27 37.39 -38.61
CA ILE A 47 31.53 36.37 -37.85
C ILE A 47 32.53 35.59 -37.01
N VAL A 48 32.26 35.49 -35.71
CA VAL A 48 33.11 34.80 -34.74
C VAL A 48 32.26 33.77 -33.99
N ASN A 49 32.83 32.59 -33.71
CA ASN A 49 32.20 31.62 -32.82
C ASN A 49 32.49 32.02 -31.37
N SER A 50 31.45 32.31 -30.59
CA SER A 50 31.59 32.68 -29.18
C SER A 50 30.52 32.03 -28.33
N SER A 51 30.75 31.95 -27.02
CA SER A 51 29.78 31.37 -26.10
C SER A 51 28.79 32.42 -25.59
N VAL A 52 27.49 32.14 -25.77
CA VAL A 52 26.41 32.90 -25.14
C VAL A 52 25.94 32.11 -23.91
N ARG A 53 25.88 32.78 -22.76
CA ARG A 53 25.33 32.18 -21.54
C ARG A 53 23.82 32.34 -21.53
N GLU A 54 23.11 31.21 -21.61
CA GLU A 54 21.65 31.17 -21.51
C GLU A 54 21.22 30.40 -20.26
N ASP A 55 20.07 30.78 -19.70
CA ASP A 55 19.46 30.05 -18.61
C ASP A 55 18.91 28.72 -19.11
N SER A 56 19.45 27.61 -18.62
CA SER A 56 18.93 26.28 -18.87
C SER A 56 18.17 25.76 -17.66
N TYR A 57 16.94 25.31 -17.89
CA TYR A 57 16.13 24.59 -16.90
C TYR A 57 16.42 23.09 -16.84
N ASN A 58 17.36 22.58 -17.65
CA ASN A 58 17.69 21.15 -17.73
C ASN A 58 18.59 20.68 -16.56
N THR A 59 18.29 21.14 -15.34
CA THR A 59 19.01 20.81 -14.10
C THR A 59 18.71 19.39 -13.64
N TYR A 60 19.61 18.80 -12.85
CA TYR A 60 19.42 17.44 -12.30
C TYR A 60 18.04 17.25 -11.65
N GLU A 61 17.63 18.21 -10.82
CA GLU A 61 16.37 18.14 -10.08
C GLU A 61 15.14 18.21 -10.99
N ASN A 62 15.18 19.06 -12.00
CA ASN A 62 14.09 19.19 -12.98
C ASN A 62 13.99 17.93 -13.85
N ARG A 63 15.13 17.38 -14.25
CA ARG A 63 15.21 16.11 -15.00
C ARG A 63 14.67 14.94 -14.19
N LEU A 64 14.96 14.91 -12.89
CA LEU A 64 14.41 13.90 -11.98
C LEU A 64 12.91 14.09 -11.77
N LEU A 65 12.45 15.33 -11.59
CA LEU A 65 11.03 15.64 -11.46
C LEU A 65 10.25 15.19 -12.71
N LYS A 66 10.77 15.48 -13.90
CA LYS A 66 10.18 15.03 -15.16
C LYS A 66 10.10 13.51 -15.23
N ARG A 67 11.17 12.80 -14.86
CA ARG A 67 11.18 11.33 -14.78
C ARG A 67 10.07 10.84 -13.85
N ARG A 68 9.96 11.37 -12.62
CA ARG A 68 8.95 10.96 -11.65
C ARG A 68 7.52 11.22 -12.12
N LEU A 69 7.26 12.31 -12.83
CA LEU A 69 5.95 12.59 -13.41
C LEU A 69 5.60 11.62 -14.54
N VAL A 70 6.57 11.25 -15.38
CA VAL A 70 6.37 10.23 -16.41
C VAL A 70 6.06 8.86 -15.79
N GLU A 71 6.84 8.46 -14.78
CA GLU A 71 6.62 7.22 -14.02
C GLU A 71 5.25 7.22 -13.33
N LEU A 72 4.84 8.34 -12.73
CA LEU A 72 3.55 8.48 -12.06
C LEU A 72 2.39 8.34 -13.05
N ARG A 73 2.48 8.99 -14.22
CA ARG A 73 1.45 8.87 -15.25
C ARG A 73 1.29 7.43 -15.73
N HIS A 74 2.40 6.71 -15.91
CA HIS A 74 2.35 5.32 -16.30
C HIS A 74 1.71 4.45 -15.21
N LEU A 75 2.12 4.65 -13.94
CA LEU A 75 1.55 3.95 -12.79
C LEU A 75 0.03 4.17 -12.68
N LEU A 76 -0.44 5.40 -12.87
CA LEU A 76 -1.87 5.73 -12.83
C LEU A 76 -2.66 5.03 -13.93
N LYS A 77 -2.11 4.92 -15.14
CA LYS A 77 -2.75 4.17 -16.24
C LYS A 77 -2.83 2.69 -15.94
N LEU A 78 -1.74 2.07 -15.49
CA LEU A 78 -1.73 0.68 -15.07
C LEU A 78 -2.72 0.42 -13.93
N TYR A 79 -2.81 1.33 -12.96
CA TYR A 79 -3.76 1.22 -11.87
C TYR A 79 -5.21 1.35 -12.36
N GLY A 80 -5.48 2.25 -13.30
CA GLY A 80 -6.80 2.38 -13.92
C GLY A 80 -7.24 1.12 -14.66
N GLU A 81 -6.34 0.51 -15.43
CA GLU A 81 -6.58 -0.73 -16.17
C GLU A 81 -6.78 -1.95 -15.24
N ALA A 82 -6.07 -2.01 -14.12
CA ALA A 82 -6.12 -3.12 -13.17
C ALA A 82 -7.17 -2.93 -12.07
N SER A 83 -7.82 -1.77 -11.97
CA SER A 83 -8.76 -1.47 -10.89
C SER A 83 -10.06 -2.26 -11.08
N PRO A 84 -10.51 -3.04 -10.08
CA PRO A 84 -11.78 -3.75 -10.16
C PRO A 84 -12.98 -2.80 -10.00
N GLU A 85 -12.77 -1.63 -9.39
CA GLU A 85 -13.81 -0.62 -9.15
C GLU A 85 -13.77 0.48 -10.23
N GLU A 86 -14.90 0.73 -10.87
CA GLU A 86 -15.04 1.68 -11.97
C GLU A 86 -14.75 3.12 -11.52
N GLU A 87 -15.20 3.53 -10.33
CA GLU A 87 -14.93 4.89 -9.80
C GLU A 87 -13.41 5.14 -9.66
N HIS A 88 -12.68 4.14 -9.15
CA HIS A 88 -11.24 4.21 -8.98
C HIS A 88 -10.51 4.29 -10.32
N ALA A 89 -10.97 3.53 -11.33
CA ALA A 89 -10.43 3.59 -12.68
C ALA A 89 -10.61 4.99 -13.30
N ILE A 90 -11.82 5.56 -13.20
CA ILE A 90 -12.13 6.91 -13.70
C ILE A 90 -11.23 7.96 -13.03
N ARG A 91 -11.09 7.90 -11.70
CA ARG A 91 -10.22 8.82 -10.96
C ARG A 91 -8.75 8.69 -11.37
N ALA A 92 -8.28 7.47 -11.57
CA ALA A 92 -6.91 7.21 -11.99
C ALA A 92 -6.60 7.82 -13.36
N GLU A 93 -7.50 7.65 -14.34
CA GLU A 93 -7.34 8.25 -15.66
C GLU A 93 -7.39 9.78 -15.59
N ALA A 94 -8.32 10.36 -14.82
CA ALA A 94 -8.38 11.81 -14.62
C ALA A 94 -7.08 12.39 -14.03
N TYR A 95 -6.46 11.67 -13.09
CA TYR A 95 -5.14 12.06 -12.56
C TYR A 95 -4.02 11.87 -13.58
N ALA A 96 -4.05 10.78 -14.36
CA ALA A 96 -3.07 10.53 -15.42
C ALA A 96 -3.10 11.63 -16.49
N ASP A 97 -4.29 12.13 -16.82
CA ASP A 97 -4.49 13.24 -17.74
C ASP A 97 -3.99 14.56 -17.17
N ARG A 98 -4.22 14.81 -15.88
CA ARG A 98 -3.70 16.00 -15.19
C ARG A 98 -2.17 16.01 -15.18
N VAL A 99 -1.54 14.86 -14.91
CA VAL A 99 -0.08 14.72 -15.00
C VAL A 99 0.40 14.90 -16.45
N GLY A 100 -0.34 14.34 -17.42
CA GLY A 100 -0.07 14.52 -18.85
C GLY A 100 -0.13 15.99 -19.27
N TYR A 101 -1.09 16.76 -18.75
CA TYR A 101 -1.20 18.19 -18.97
C TYR A 101 0.03 18.94 -18.42
N TRP A 102 0.47 18.63 -17.20
CA TRP A 102 1.70 19.21 -16.65
C TRP A 102 2.93 18.89 -17.49
N LEU A 103 3.06 17.66 -17.98
CA LEU A 103 4.19 17.25 -18.82
C LEU A 103 4.23 17.94 -20.20
N ARG A 104 3.10 18.48 -20.67
CA ARG A 104 3.01 19.25 -21.93
C ARG A 104 3.42 20.72 -21.77
N ASP A 105 3.64 21.19 -20.56
CA ASP A 105 4.09 22.56 -20.30
C ASP A 105 5.42 22.88 -21.00
N SER A 106 5.58 24.13 -21.44
CA SER A 106 6.78 24.58 -22.15
C SER A 106 8.06 24.36 -21.35
N PHE A 107 7.99 24.46 -20.02
CA PHE A 107 9.09 24.15 -19.11
C PHE A 107 9.57 22.71 -19.28
N PHE A 108 8.67 21.72 -19.21
CA PHE A 108 9.07 20.31 -19.30
C PHE A 108 9.50 19.90 -20.70
N LYS A 109 9.09 20.63 -21.75
CA LYS A 109 9.60 20.39 -23.12
C LYS A 109 11.11 20.59 -23.24
N GLN A 110 11.68 21.52 -22.46
CA GLN A 110 13.12 21.84 -22.47
C GLN A 110 13.96 20.93 -21.56
N VAL A 111 13.33 20.05 -20.79
CA VAL A 111 13.98 19.19 -19.78
C VAL A 111 14.03 17.74 -20.27
N ILE A 112 15.17 17.07 -20.16
CA ILE A 112 15.32 15.66 -20.56
C ILE A 112 15.17 14.75 -19.32
N PRO A 113 14.28 13.74 -19.31
CA PRO A 113 14.14 12.84 -18.16
C PRO A 113 15.48 12.23 -17.72
N TYR A 114 15.72 12.17 -16.41
CA TYR A 114 16.93 11.56 -15.87
C TYR A 114 16.86 10.02 -15.92
N GLN A 115 17.90 9.34 -16.41
CA GLN A 115 17.91 7.88 -16.58
C GLN A 115 18.82 7.13 -15.59
N GLY A 116 19.63 7.83 -14.79
CA GLY A 116 20.60 7.20 -13.88
C GLY A 116 20.06 6.86 -12.49
N ALA A 117 20.97 6.50 -11.59
CA ALA A 117 20.70 6.29 -10.17
C ALA A 117 20.39 7.62 -9.45
N ILE A 118 19.38 7.60 -8.58
CA ILE A 118 18.91 8.81 -7.90
C ILE A 118 19.83 9.10 -6.70
N GLN A 119 20.32 10.34 -6.63
CA GLN A 119 21.13 10.85 -5.52
C GLN A 119 20.44 12.08 -4.91
N ILE A 120 20.48 12.17 -3.58
CA ILE A 120 19.89 13.31 -2.87
C ILE A 120 20.82 14.52 -3.01
N SER A 121 20.43 15.48 -3.84
CA SER A 121 21.15 16.73 -4.04
C SER A 121 20.89 17.76 -2.92
N GLN A 122 21.69 18.82 -2.87
CA GLN A 122 21.48 19.92 -1.92
C GLN A 122 20.20 20.71 -2.19
N VAL A 123 19.73 20.76 -3.43
CA VAL A 123 18.46 21.42 -3.78
C VAL A 123 17.30 20.65 -3.17
N PHE A 124 17.26 19.31 -3.27
CA PHE A 124 16.25 18.50 -2.58
C PHE A 124 16.34 18.61 -1.06
N ARG A 125 17.53 18.85 -0.51
CA ARG A 125 17.68 19.09 0.93
C ARG A 125 17.20 20.47 1.35
N LYS A 126 17.48 21.55 0.61
CA LYS A 126 17.30 22.93 1.10
C LYS A 126 16.08 23.65 0.53
N HIS A 127 15.71 23.37 -0.72
CA HIS A 127 14.60 24.07 -1.38
C HIS A 127 13.26 23.45 -0.94
N PRO A 128 12.32 24.21 -0.35
CA PRO A 128 11.11 23.65 0.27
C PRO A 128 10.23 22.89 -0.74
N VAL A 129 9.97 23.48 -1.91
CA VAL A 129 9.14 22.86 -2.95
C VAL A 129 9.76 21.56 -3.49
N TYR A 130 11.02 21.58 -3.92
CA TYR A 130 11.70 20.37 -4.39
C TYR A 130 11.82 19.30 -3.30
N ARG A 131 12.07 19.70 -2.05
CA ARG A 131 12.08 18.78 -0.90
C ARG A 131 10.73 18.08 -0.76
N GLN A 132 9.63 18.83 -0.81
CA GLN A 132 8.27 18.28 -0.68
C GLN A 132 7.95 17.33 -1.83
N CYS A 133 8.23 17.72 -3.08
CA CYS A 133 8.03 16.85 -4.24
C CYS A 133 8.86 15.56 -4.12
N TYR A 134 10.13 15.66 -3.74
CA TYR A 134 10.98 14.50 -3.54
C TYR A 134 10.41 13.56 -2.46
N GLN A 135 9.98 14.11 -1.32
CA GLN A 135 9.38 13.32 -0.24
C GLN A 135 8.08 12.60 -0.66
N TRP A 136 7.24 13.24 -1.49
CA TRP A 136 6.02 12.59 -1.99
C TRP A 136 6.35 11.40 -2.89
N PHE A 137 7.26 11.57 -3.85
CA PHE A 137 7.66 10.49 -4.74
C PHE A 137 8.47 9.41 -4.03
N ASP A 138 9.33 9.78 -3.08
CA ASP A 138 10.06 8.82 -2.25
C ASP A 138 9.09 7.93 -1.48
N ARG A 139 8.05 8.50 -0.85
CA ARG A 139 7.01 7.73 -0.16
C ARG A 139 6.21 6.83 -1.12
N LEU A 140 5.83 7.35 -2.29
CA LEU A 140 5.06 6.59 -3.28
C LEU A 140 5.84 5.38 -3.80
N TYR A 141 7.12 5.57 -4.14
CA TYR A 141 7.95 4.53 -4.74
C TYR A 141 8.74 3.70 -3.72
N LYS A 142 8.62 4.01 -2.42
CA LYS A 142 9.39 3.37 -1.36
C LYS A 142 9.31 1.84 -1.41
N HIS A 143 8.10 1.34 -1.59
CA HIS A 143 7.79 -0.09 -1.68
C HIS A 143 7.70 -0.61 -3.12
N GLY A 144 7.77 0.27 -4.13
CA GLY A 144 7.67 -0.15 -5.54
C GLY A 144 8.82 -1.05 -5.99
N ASN A 145 9.96 -0.99 -5.27
CA ASN A 145 11.10 -1.89 -5.46
C ASN A 145 11.13 -3.05 -4.46
N GLU A 146 10.26 -3.04 -3.44
CA GLU A 146 10.14 -4.14 -2.50
C GLU A 146 9.39 -5.26 -3.20
N ARG A 147 10.14 -6.20 -3.76
CA ARG A 147 9.60 -7.47 -4.20
C ARG A 147 9.38 -8.32 -2.95
N ILE A 148 8.17 -8.84 -2.76
CA ILE A 148 7.97 -10.01 -1.88
C ILE A 148 8.70 -11.17 -2.56
N GLY A 149 9.98 -11.30 -2.25
CA GLY A 149 10.84 -12.35 -2.77
C GLY A 149 11.16 -13.32 -1.65
N LEU A 150 10.87 -14.59 -1.88
CA LEU A 150 11.26 -15.76 -1.08
C LEU A 150 12.79 -15.95 -0.98
N LEU A 151 13.59 -14.89 -1.10
CA LEU A 151 15.05 -14.90 -0.99
C LEU A 151 15.54 -15.14 0.43
N TYR A 152 14.62 -15.18 1.40
CA TYR A 152 14.88 -15.65 2.75
C TYR A 152 14.14 -16.97 2.96
N ASN A 153 14.85 -17.98 3.48
CA ASN A 153 14.22 -19.16 4.07
C ASN A 153 13.40 -18.72 5.28
N TYR A 154 12.15 -18.34 5.03
CA TYR A 154 11.23 -17.93 6.09
C TYR A 154 10.96 -19.14 6.99
N PRO A 155 11.26 -19.07 8.31
CA PRO A 155 11.01 -20.17 9.21
C PRO A 155 9.55 -20.60 9.17
N LEU A 156 9.28 -21.90 9.16
CA LEU A 156 7.90 -22.44 9.11
C LEU A 156 7.02 -21.94 10.26
N LYS A 157 7.62 -21.60 11.41
CA LYS A 157 6.95 -20.96 12.55
C LYS A 157 6.27 -19.65 12.15
N GLU A 158 6.90 -18.89 11.27
CA GLU A 158 6.41 -17.59 10.85
C GLU A 158 5.34 -17.72 9.74
N THR A 159 5.30 -18.84 8.99
CA THR A 159 4.25 -19.08 7.98
C THR A 159 2.84 -19.19 8.57
N PHE A 160 2.70 -19.66 9.81
CA PHE A 160 1.42 -19.70 10.51
C PHE A 160 0.90 -18.31 10.84
N ALA A 161 1.77 -17.44 11.38
CA ALA A 161 1.43 -16.06 11.67
C ALA A 161 1.05 -15.29 10.39
N LEU A 162 1.76 -15.54 9.28
CA LEU A 162 1.37 -14.97 7.97
C LEU A 162 0.00 -15.47 7.52
N TYR A 163 -0.32 -16.75 7.74
CA TYR A 163 -1.63 -17.30 7.39
C TYR A 163 -2.75 -16.68 8.24
N GLU A 164 -2.54 -16.51 9.54
CA GLU A 164 -3.49 -15.83 10.43
C GLU A 164 -3.77 -14.38 9.98
N ILE A 165 -2.71 -13.62 9.73
CA ILE A 165 -2.80 -12.25 9.22
C ILE A 165 -3.53 -12.25 7.88
N TRP A 166 -3.20 -13.17 6.98
CA TRP A 166 -3.83 -13.29 5.67
C TRP A 166 -5.33 -13.59 5.80
N CYS A 167 -5.74 -14.53 6.64
CA CYS A 167 -7.16 -14.84 6.89
C CYS A 167 -7.92 -13.63 7.45
N TYR A 168 -7.31 -12.89 8.39
CA TYR A 168 -7.89 -11.66 8.90
C TYR A 168 -8.09 -10.62 7.78
N MET A 169 -7.08 -10.44 6.92
CA MET A 169 -7.17 -9.53 5.78
C MET A 169 -8.22 -9.98 4.74
N GLN A 170 -8.43 -11.28 4.56
CA GLN A 170 -9.52 -11.77 3.70
C GLN A 170 -10.90 -11.42 4.26
N LEU A 171 -11.11 -11.52 5.58
CA LEU A 171 -12.37 -11.09 6.18
C LEU A 171 -12.58 -9.58 6.03
N VAL A 172 -11.55 -8.77 6.27
CA VAL A 172 -11.60 -7.32 6.03
C VAL A 172 -11.98 -7.03 4.57
N LYS A 173 -11.38 -7.74 3.61
CA LYS A 173 -11.70 -7.63 2.19
C LYS A 173 -13.18 -7.99 1.92
N VAL A 174 -13.67 -9.12 2.42
CA VAL A 174 -15.07 -9.54 2.24
C VAL A 174 -16.05 -8.52 2.82
N PHE A 175 -15.81 -8.00 4.03
CA PHE A 175 -16.65 -6.96 4.61
C PHE A 175 -16.59 -5.64 3.84
N ARG A 176 -15.42 -5.28 3.29
CA ARG A 176 -15.27 -4.11 2.42
C ARG A 176 -16.08 -4.24 1.14
N GLU A 177 -15.98 -5.38 0.46
CA GLU A 177 -16.71 -5.66 -0.79
C GLU A 177 -18.23 -5.67 -0.58
N LYS A 178 -18.69 -6.01 0.63
CA LYS A 178 -20.09 -5.91 1.04
C LYS A 178 -20.51 -4.50 1.50
N GLY A 179 -19.63 -3.50 1.42
CA GLY A 179 -19.93 -2.12 1.84
C GLY A 179 -20.07 -1.93 3.35
N LEU A 180 -19.61 -2.89 4.16
CA LEU A 180 -19.78 -2.88 5.61
C LEU A 180 -18.59 -2.25 6.35
N LEU A 181 -17.50 -1.88 5.69
CA LEU A 181 -16.31 -1.34 6.33
C LEU A 181 -16.49 0.16 6.64
N LYS A 182 -16.54 0.54 7.93
CA LYS A 182 -16.72 1.96 8.33
C LYS A 182 -15.41 2.74 8.33
N ASP A 183 -14.36 2.17 8.89
CA ASP A 183 -13.03 2.77 8.97
C ASP A 183 -11.96 1.69 8.98
N SER A 184 -10.96 1.84 8.11
CA SER A 184 -9.80 0.96 7.97
C SER A 184 -8.47 1.68 8.21
N SER A 185 -8.51 2.97 8.55
CA SER A 185 -7.32 3.79 8.77
C SER A 185 -6.46 3.27 9.92
N GLY A 186 -7.06 2.63 10.92
CA GLY A 186 -6.38 1.99 12.05
C GLY A 186 -5.61 0.71 11.71
N LEU A 187 -5.84 0.09 10.54
CA LEU A 187 -5.16 -1.13 10.12
C LEU A 187 -3.74 -0.89 9.64
N PHE A 188 -3.43 0.33 9.20
CA PHE A 188 -2.16 0.66 8.57
C PHE A 188 -1.48 1.82 9.31
N GLN A 189 -0.22 1.65 9.66
CA GLN A 189 0.62 2.71 10.18
C GLN A 189 1.62 3.11 9.11
N THR A 190 1.60 4.39 8.74
CA THR A 190 2.67 4.98 7.93
C THR A 190 3.81 5.41 8.84
N LYS A 191 4.90 4.65 8.85
CA LYS A 191 6.18 5.02 9.47
C LYS A 191 7.11 5.66 8.43
N ARG A 192 8.24 6.23 8.88
CA ARG A 192 9.29 6.73 7.96
C ARG A 192 9.78 5.64 7.01
N GLU A 193 9.77 4.39 7.44
CA GLU A 193 10.20 3.22 6.69
C GLU A 193 9.14 2.70 5.70
N GLY A 194 7.89 3.14 5.79
CA GLY A 194 6.84 2.62 4.92
C GLY A 194 5.43 2.54 5.50
N ILE A 195 4.54 1.90 4.75
CA ILE A 195 3.21 1.51 5.21
C ILE A 195 3.30 0.10 5.79
N PHE A 196 3.06 -0.03 7.08
CA PHE A 196 3.05 -1.31 7.78
C PHE A 196 1.66 -1.61 8.27
N LEU A 197 1.30 -2.90 8.34
CA LEU A 197 0.12 -3.30 9.10
C LEU A 197 0.36 -2.93 10.55
N HIS A 198 -0.56 -2.14 11.11
CA HIS A 198 -0.52 -1.71 12.50
C HIS A 198 -1.10 -2.81 13.39
N PHE A 199 -0.45 -3.97 13.40
CA PHE A 199 -0.58 -4.92 14.49
C PHE A 199 0.42 -4.42 15.54
N ALA A 200 -0.02 -3.53 16.42
CA ALA A 200 0.82 -3.22 17.56
C ALA A 200 1.03 -4.53 18.32
N GLU A 201 2.28 -5.00 18.43
CA GLU A 201 2.60 -6.16 19.26
C GLU A 201 1.93 -5.97 20.62
N HIS A 202 1.07 -6.91 21.00
CA HIS A 202 0.25 -6.87 22.22
C HIS A 202 -0.92 -5.87 22.25
N LYS A 203 -1.38 -5.34 21.11
CA LYS A 203 -2.64 -4.57 21.02
C LYS A 203 -3.55 -5.13 19.95
N GLU A 204 -4.81 -5.24 20.31
CA GLU A 204 -5.89 -5.70 19.44
C GLU A 204 -6.04 -4.77 18.23
N SER A 205 -5.99 -5.34 17.02
CA SER A 205 -6.37 -4.57 15.83
C SER A 205 -7.87 -4.67 15.65
N VAL A 206 -8.56 -3.54 15.54
CA VAL A 206 -10.02 -3.46 15.54
C VAL A 206 -10.51 -2.71 14.32
N VAL A 207 -11.45 -3.33 13.62
CA VAL A 207 -12.17 -2.74 12.49
C VAL A 207 -13.65 -2.65 12.87
N HIS A 208 -14.20 -1.44 12.76
CA HIS A 208 -15.62 -1.19 12.99
C HIS A 208 -16.38 -1.34 11.67
N LEU A 209 -17.48 -2.09 11.72
CA LEU A 209 -18.38 -2.25 10.59
C LEU A 209 -19.56 -1.29 10.71
N THR A 210 -20.14 -0.87 9.58
CA THR A 210 -21.22 0.11 9.48
C THR A 210 -22.49 -0.35 10.19
N ASN A 211 -22.75 -1.65 10.18
CA ASN A 211 -23.86 -2.28 10.89
C ASN A 211 -23.63 -2.37 12.41
N GLY A 212 -22.49 -1.90 12.95
CA GLY A 212 -22.17 -1.95 14.38
C GLY A 212 -21.52 -3.27 14.84
N MET A 213 -21.16 -4.16 13.91
CA MET A 213 -20.28 -5.29 14.22
C MET A 213 -18.84 -4.80 14.41
N ARG A 214 -18.04 -5.59 15.14
CA ARG A 214 -16.63 -5.30 15.36
C ARG A 214 -15.79 -6.52 15.03
N LEU A 215 -14.86 -6.38 14.10
CA LEU A 215 -13.89 -7.41 13.72
C LEU A 215 -12.56 -7.11 14.40
N SER A 216 -12.04 -8.05 15.20
CA SER A 216 -10.81 -7.89 15.98
C SER A 216 -9.78 -8.97 15.65
N TYR A 217 -8.50 -8.61 15.57
CA TYR A 217 -7.36 -9.52 15.49
C TYR A 217 -6.62 -9.59 16.84
N GLN A 218 -6.26 -10.80 17.29
CA GLN A 218 -5.60 -11.08 18.57
C GLN A 218 -6.34 -10.50 19.79
N ARG A 219 -7.66 -10.72 19.86
CA ARG A 219 -8.54 -10.24 20.94
C ARG A 219 -8.22 -10.96 22.24
N VAL A 220 -8.10 -10.22 23.35
CA VAL A 220 -7.77 -10.79 24.66
C VAL A 220 -9.00 -10.81 25.56
N PHE A 221 -9.31 -11.98 26.13
CA PHE A 221 -10.29 -12.14 27.20
C PHE A 221 -9.61 -12.61 28.47
N GLN A 222 -9.98 -11.98 29.59
CA GLN A 222 -9.48 -12.28 30.92
C GLN A 222 -10.55 -11.90 31.95
N ASN A 223 -10.38 -12.33 33.21
CA ASN A 223 -11.43 -12.15 34.21
C ASN A 223 -11.80 -10.68 34.48
N ASN A 224 -10.91 -9.72 34.26
CA ASN A 224 -11.21 -8.29 34.42
C ASN A 224 -11.67 -7.59 33.13
N SER A 225 -11.87 -8.32 32.03
CA SER A 225 -12.43 -7.76 30.81
C SER A 225 -13.87 -7.27 31.04
N PRO A 226 -14.26 -6.08 30.53
CA PRO A 226 -15.45 -5.37 30.99
C PRO A 226 -16.78 -5.95 30.47
N ARG A 227 -16.85 -6.33 29.20
CA ARG A 227 -18.09 -6.82 28.55
C ARG A 227 -18.13 -8.34 28.47
N PHE A 228 -17.05 -8.93 27.99
CA PHE A 228 -16.89 -10.38 27.85
C PHE A 228 -15.67 -10.81 28.66
N TYR A 229 -15.78 -11.86 29.44
CA TYR A 229 -14.70 -12.33 30.30
C TYR A 229 -14.58 -13.86 30.26
N THR A 230 -13.46 -14.37 30.76
CA THR A 230 -13.26 -15.79 31.00
C THR A 230 -12.93 -16.00 32.46
N PHE A 231 -13.54 -17.02 33.06
CA PHE A 231 -13.39 -17.37 34.47
C PHE A 231 -12.19 -18.29 34.74
N THR A 232 -11.53 -18.79 33.68
CA THR A 232 -10.41 -19.74 33.80
C THR A 232 -9.06 -19.05 33.64
N GLN A 233 -8.55 -19.00 32.42
CA GLN A 233 -7.26 -18.46 32.05
C GLN A 233 -7.41 -17.35 31.03
N ARG A 234 -6.41 -16.47 30.94
CA ARG A 234 -6.31 -15.49 29.86
C ARG A 234 -6.33 -16.20 28.51
N MET A 235 -7.24 -15.80 27.64
CA MET A 235 -7.38 -16.33 26.28
C MET A 235 -7.02 -15.24 25.27
N VAL A 236 -6.17 -15.57 24.30
CA VAL A 236 -5.84 -14.73 23.15
C VAL A 236 -6.40 -15.44 21.93
N LEU A 237 -7.36 -14.81 21.24
CA LEU A 237 -8.04 -15.39 20.10
C LEU A 237 -7.65 -14.66 18.82
N ASP A 238 -7.35 -15.42 17.78
CA ASP A 238 -6.77 -14.89 16.54
C ASP A 238 -7.72 -13.92 15.85
N ILE A 239 -8.97 -14.33 15.62
CA ILE A 239 -9.97 -13.49 14.97
C ILE A 239 -11.30 -13.60 15.71
N VAL A 240 -11.87 -12.45 16.07
CA VAL A 240 -13.17 -12.36 16.76
C VAL A 240 -14.07 -11.36 16.10
N ILE A 241 -15.30 -11.76 15.82
CA ILE A 241 -16.37 -10.88 15.36
C ILE A 241 -17.40 -10.74 16.48
N GLU A 242 -17.59 -9.50 16.94
CA GLU A 242 -18.55 -9.12 17.98
C GLU A 242 -19.83 -8.56 17.32
N VAL A 243 -20.98 -9.11 17.73
CA VAL A 243 -22.31 -8.76 17.24
C VAL A 243 -23.24 -8.62 18.45
N GLY A 244 -23.39 -7.40 18.96
CA GLY A 244 -24.12 -7.21 20.22
C GLY A 244 -23.45 -8.00 21.34
N ASP A 245 -24.20 -8.88 22.00
CA ASP A 245 -23.72 -9.76 23.09
C ASP A 245 -23.23 -11.13 22.58
N HIS A 246 -23.08 -11.28 21.27
CA HIS A 246 -22.64 -12.51 20.64
C HIS A 246 -21.24 -12.40 20.04
N LEU A 247 -20.46 -13.46 20.18
CA LEU A 247 -19.11 -13.60 19.64
C LEU A 247 -19.04 -14.75 18.64
N TYR A 248 -18.36 -14.50 17.53
CA TYR A 248 -18.00 -15.49 16.52
C TYR A 248 -16.49 -15.54 16.42
N ILE A 249 -15.93 -16.73 16.60
CA ILE A 249 -14.49 -16.92 16.69
C ILE A 249 -14.01 -17.70 15.48
N LEU A 250 -12.94 -17.19 14.88
CA LEU A 250 -12.22 -17.84 13.79
C LEU A 250 -10.76 -18.02 14.23
N ASP A 251 -10.27 -19.25 14.17
CA ASP A 251 -8.92 -19.66 14.60
C ASP A 251 -8.20 -20.23 13.38
N PRO A 252 -7.43 -19.41 12.63
CA PRO A 252 -6.72 -19.86 11.45
C PRO A 252 -5.63 -20.86 11.81
N LYS A 253 -5.64 -22.04 11.17
CA LYS A 253 -4.60 -23.04 11.34
C LYS A 253 -4.12 -23.60 9.99
N TYR A 254 -2.90 -23.24 9.62
CA TYR A 254 -2.30 -23.62 8.33
C TYR A 254 -1.98 -25.12 8.20
N ARG A 255 -1.66 -25.83 9.30
CA ARG A 255 -1.25 -27.26 9.27
C ARG A 255 -2.05 -28.11 10.25
N VAL A 256 -3.29 -28.40 9.89
CA VAL A 256 -4.21 -29.15 10.76
C VAL A 256 -4.84 -30.37 10.09
N ALA A 257 -4.53 -30.64 8.82
CA ALA A 257 -5.12 -31.72 8.03
C ALA A 257 -5.16 -33.09 8.77
N SER A 258 -4.06 -33.48 9.43
CA SER A 258 -3.96 -34.76 10.15
C SER A 258 -4.51 -34.75 11.58
N ASN A 259 -4.80 -33.58 12.17
CA ASN A 259 -5.21 -33.47 13.58
C ASN A 259 -6.37 -32.49 13.82
N LEU A 260 -7.25 -32.32 12.83
CA LEU A 260 -8.37 -31.38 12.88
C LEU A 260 -9.36 -31.68 14.01
N GLY A 261 -9.60 -32.96 14.30
CA GLY A 261 -10.48 -33.35 15.41
C GLY A 261 -9.96 -32.86 16.78
N THR A 262 -8.66 -33.00 17.05
CA THR A 262 -8.05 -32.53 18.29
C THR A 262 -8.03 -31.01 18.37
N ALA A 263 -7.69 -30.34 17.26
CA ALA A 263 -7.71 -28.88 17.20
C ALA A 263 -9.12 -28.32 17.44
N LEU A 264 -10.17 -28.99 16.93
CA LEU A 264 -11.56 -28.66 17.22
C LEU A 264 -11.94 -28.93 18.68
N GLY A 265 -11.41 -30.01 19.27
CA GLY A 265 -11.56 -30.29 20.70
C GLY A 265 -11.08 -29.13 21.57
N GLU A 266 -9.94 -28.54 21.21
CA GLU A 266 -9.40 -27.35 21.87
C GLU A 266 -10.31 -26.13 21.74
N MET A 267 -11.15 -26.02 20.70
CA MET A 267 -12.05 -24.87 20.52
C MET A 267 -13.22 -24.87 21.51
N HIS A 268 -13.55 -26.01 22.14
CA HIS A 268 -14.57 -26.07 23.19
C HIS A 268 -14.27 -25.09 24.33
N LYS A 269 -12.99 -24.89 24.67
CA LYS A 269 -12.59 -23.95 25.73
C LYS A 269 -13.00 -22.52 25.43
N TYR A 270 -12.96 -22.11 24.16
CA TYR A 270 -13.36 -20.77 23.75
C TYR A 270 -14.88 -20.65 23.72
N ARG A 271 -15.56 -21.66 23.16
CA ARG A 271 -17.02 -21.67 23.06
C ARG A 271 -17.70 -21.63 24.42
N ASP A 272 -17.19 -22.42 25.36
CA ASP A 272 -17.84 -22.63 26.65
C ASP A 272 -17.23 -21.76 27.77
N GLY A 273 -16.04 -21.19 27.55
CA GLY A 273 -15.27 -20.46 28.57
C GLY A 273 -15.36 -18.93 28.51
N ILE A 274 -16.02 -18.34 27.51
CA ILE A 274 -16.18 -16.89 27.38
C ILE A 274 -17.63 -16.50 27.65
N LEU A 275 -17.83 -15.70 28.69
CA LEU A 275 -19.12 -15.31 29.24
C LEU A 275 -19.37 -13.81 29.11
N LEU A 276 -20.65 -13.43 29.06
CA LEU A 276 -21.09 -12.05 29.14
C LEU A 276 -21.09 -11.58 30.60
N ARG A 277 -20.53 -10.40 30.87
CA ARG A 277 -20.36 -9.89 32.24
C ARG A 277 -21.68 -9.52 32.94
N SER A 278 -22.72 -9.23 32.18
CA SER A 278 -24.01 -8.78 32.73
C SER A 278 -24.84 -9.92 33.33
N ASN A 279 -24.72 -11.14 32.82
CA ASN A 279 -25.60 -12.26 33.18
C ASN A 279 -24.90 -13.63 33.24
N ASP A 280 -23.58 -13.70 33.02
CA ASP A 280 -22.78 -14.92 32.96
C ASP A 280 -23.23 -15.94 31.89
N GLU A 281 -24.02 -15.51 30.90
CA GLU A 281 -24.38 -16.36 29.76
C GLU A 281 -23.20 -16.53 28.79
N ARG A 282 -23.19 -17.65 28.07
CA ARG A 282 -22.17 -17.92 27.06
C ARG A 282 -22.29 -16.93 25.91
N ALA A 283 -21.22 -16.18 25.68
CA ALA A 283 -21.20 -15.15 24.64
C ALA A 283 -20.91 -15.74 23.25
N VAL A 284 -20.16 -16.85 23.18
CA VAL A 284 -19.69 -17.41 21.91
C VAL A 284 -20.78 -18.24 21.25
N GLN A 285 -21.26 -17.75 20.11
CA GLN A 285 -22.26 -18.44 19.29
C GLN A 285 -21.65 -19.46 18.36
N ASN A 286 -20.44 -19.22 17.84
CA ASN A 286 -19.76 -20.14 16.95
C ASN A 286 -18.23 -20.07 17.06
N VAL A 287 -17.59 -21.23 16.86
CA VAL A 287 -16.12 -21.35 16.77
C VAL A 287 -15.74 -22.12 15.50
N PHE A 288 -14.92 -21.54 14.62
CA PHE A 288 -14.47 -22.21 13.41
C PHE A 288 -12.95 -22.17 13.25
N ILE A 289 -12.40 -23.26 12.72
CA ILE A 289 -11.01 -23.29 12.25
C ILE A 289 -10.99 -22.91 10.78
N LEU A 290 -10.20 -21.89 10.41
CA LEU A 290 -9.90 -21.59 9.01
C LEU A 290 -8.67 -22.40 8.60
N THR A 291 -8.75 -23.22 7.56
CA THR A 291 -7.65 -24.12 7.18
C THR A 291 -7.56 -24.26 5.67
N PRO A 292 -6.35 -24.35 5.08
CA PRO A 292 -6.20 -24.65 3.66
C PRO A 292 -6.47 -26.14 3.35
N ALA A 293 -6.51 -26.99 4.37
CA ALA A 293 -6.79 -28.41 4.21
C ALA A 293 -8.29 -28.62 3.95
N ALA A 294 -8.66 -28.70 2.68
CA ALA A 294 -9.98 -29.18 2.27
C ALA A 294 -10.02 -30.70 2.38
N ASN A 295 -10.97 -31.23 3.14
CA ASN A 295 -11.32 -32.65 3.06
C ASN A 295 -12.83 -32.78 3.27
N ASP A 296 -13.56 -32.83 2.15
CA ASP A 296 -15.02 -32.88 2.13
C ASP A 296 -15.58 -34.18 2.76
N GLU A 297 -14.74 -35.21 2.92
CA GLU A 297 -15.12 -36.44 3.62
C GLU A 297 -15.14 -36.27 5.15
N LEU A 298 -14.53 -35.20 5.67
CA LEU A 298 -14.59 -34.89 7.09
C LEU A 298 -15.88 -34.12 7.42
N ARG A 299 -16.68 -34.72 8.30
CA ARG A 299 -17.93 -34.12 8.84
C ARG A 299 -17.79 -32.70 9.39
N TYR A 300 -16.57 -32.25 9.70
CA TYR A 300 -16.31 -30.93 10.29
C TYR A 300 -16.58 -29.76 9.34
N PHE A 301 -16.66 -30.00 8.03
CA PHE A 301 -16.94 -28.98 7.02
C PHE A 301 -18.42 -28.89 6.63
N THR A 302 -19.27 -29.82 7.10
CA THR A 302 -20.66 -29.90 6.67
C THR A 302 -21.56 -28.93 7.43
N ALA A 303 -22.57 -28.40 6.73
CA ALA A 303 -23.55 -27.46 7.31
C ALA A 303 -24.30 -28.06 8.52
N ASP A 304 -24.62 -29.35 8.48
CA ASP A 304 -25.29 -30.06 9.58
C ASP A 304 -24.43 -30.07 10.86
N PHE A 305 -23.12 -30.32 10.71
CA PHE A 305 -22.20 -30.31 11.84
C PHE A 305 -22.08 -28.89 12.42
N HIS A 306 -21.92 -27.88 11.55
CA HIS A 306 -21.85 -26.48 11.94
C HIS A 306 -23.11 -26.03 12.69
N MET A 307 -24.28 -26.41 12.21
CA MET A 307 -25.56 -26.02 12.80
C MET A 307 -25.79 -26.68 14.15
N ARG A 308 -25.52 -27.99 14.25
CA ARG A 308 -25.78 -28.81 15.45
C ARG A 308 -24.81 -28.52 16.59
N TYR A 309 -23.53 -28.41 16.28
CA TYR A 309 -22.48 -28.28 17.31
C TYR A 309 -21.97 -26.85 17.48
N LYS A 310 -22.43 -25.93 16.61
CA LYS A 310 -21.99 -24.54 16.57
C LYS A 310 -20.48 -24.40 16.40
N MET A 311 -19.84 -25.39 15.80
CA MET A 311 -18.40 -25.44 15.58
C MET A 311 -18.07 -26.20 14.30
N GLY A 312 -16.87 -26.01 13.77
CA GLY A 312 -16.40 -26.77 12.61
C GLY A 312 -15.16 -26.17 11.97
N ALA A 313 -14.93 -26.53 10.72
CA ALA A 313 -13.86 -25.98 9.89
C ALA A 313 -14.44 -25.33 8.63
N ILE A 314 -13.76 -24.29 8.15
CA ILE A 314 -14.04 -23.61 6.88
C ILE A 314 -12.76 -23.66 6.06
N THR A 315 -12.88 -24.16 4.84
CA THR A 315 -11.76 -24.21 3.89
C THR A 315 -11.42 -22.80 3.43
N LEU A 316 -10.15 -22.42 3.55
CA LEU A 316 -9.66 -21.13 3.05
C LEU A 316 -8.18 -21.24 2.66
N SER A 317 -7.92 -21.32 1.37
CA SER A 317 -6.57 -21.52 0.81
C SER A 317 -6.06 -20.26 0.12
N PRO A 318 -4.78 -19.87 0.30
CA PRO A 318 -4.18 -18.78 -0.47
C PRO A 318 -4.25 -19.07 -1.98
N GLY A 319 -4.87 -18.16 -2.74
CA GLY A 319 -5.10 -18.33 -4.18
C GLY A 319 -6.17 -19.35 -4.55
N GLY A 320 -6.85 -19.95 -3.56
CA GLY A 320 -7.97 -20.87 -3.76
C GLY A 320 -9.33 -20.18 -3.72
N ASP A 321 -10.38 -21.00 -3.73
CA ASP A 321 -11.75 -20.55 -3.62
C ASP A 321 -12.06 -19.94 -2.23
N MET A 322 -12.83 -18.86 -2.23
CA MET A 322 -13.29 -18.15 -1.02
C MET A 322 -14.80 -18.30 -0.79
N SER A 323 -15.51 -19.04 -1.65
CA SER A 323 -16.96 -19.21 -1.59
C SER A 323 -17.45 -19.60 -0.18
N ALA A 324 -16.82 -20.60 0.44
CA ALA A 324 -17.20 -21.08 1.79
C ALA A 324 -17.10 -19.99 2.87
N LEU A 325 -16.08 -19.13 2.79
CA LEU A 325 -15.93 -18.00 3.72
C LEU A 325 -17.00 -16.93 3.46
N ILE A 326 -17.23 -16.60 2.19
CA ILE A 326 -18.23 -15.61 1.78
C ILE A 326 -19.62 -16.05 2.22
N ASP A 327 -19.98 -17.30 1.96
CA ASP A 327 -21.27 -17.91 2.29
C ASP A 327 -21.50 -17.94 3.82
N TRP A 328 -20.44 -18.16 4.59
CA TRP A 328 -20.48 -18.05 6.05
C TRP A 328 -20.68 -16.61 6.53
N VAL A 329 -19.97 -15.65 5.94
CA VAL A 329 -20.14 -14.22 6.26
C VAL A 329 -21.55 -13.75 5.89
N ASP A 330 -22.11 -14.21 4.78
CA ASP A 330 -23.48 -13.88 4.37
C ASP A 330 -24.51 -14.35 5.39
N LYS A 331 -24.38 -15.59 5.87
CA LYS A 331 -25.22 -16.13 6.95
C LYS A 331 -25.05 -15.37 8.27
N LEU A 332 -23.85 -14.84 8.53
CA LEU A 332 -23.59 -14.03 9.72
C LEU A 332 -24.24 -12.66 9.63
N VAL A 333 -24.15 -12.01 8.47
CA VAL A 333 -24.72 -10.68 8.23
C VAL A 333 -26.25 -10.74 8.23
N SER A 334 -26.86 -11.72 7.57
CA SER A 334 -28.33 -11.86 7.53
C SER A 334 -28.96 -12.08 8.90
N ARG A 335 -28.31 -12.87 9.77
CA ARG A 335 -28.78 -13.08 11.15
C ARG A 335 -28.83 -11.79 11.95
N LYS A 336 -27.98 -10.80 11.66
CA LYS A 336 -27.97 -9.54 12.39
C LYS A 336 -29.21 -8.70 12.09
N GLU A 337 -29.73 -8.76 10.87
CA GLU A 337 -30.95 -8.04 10.49
C GLU A 337 -32.14 -8.55 11.31
N GLU A 338 -32.21 -9.87 11.58
CA GLU A 338 -33.23 -10.46 12.46
C GLU A 338 -33.16 -9.96 13.92
N TYR A 339 -31.97 -9.63 14.45
CA TYR A 339 -31.80 -9.07 15.80
C TYR A 339 -32.08 -7.57 15.91
N LEU A 340 -32.24 -6.85 14.79
CA LEU A 340 -32.56 -5.42 14.75
C LEU A 340 -34.05 -5.14 14.53
N ASP A 341 -34.81 -6.16 14.08
CA ASP A 341 -36.26 -6.09 13.85
C ASP A 341 -37.11 -6.63 15.04
N CYS A 342 -36.48 -6.92 16.18
CA CYS A 342 -37.12 -7.22 17.48
C CYS A 342 -36.74 -6.16 18.51
#